data_AF-A0A5Q2FCW8-F1
#
_entry.id   AF-A0A5Q2FCW8-F1
#
_cell.length_a   1.000
_cell.length_b   1.000
_cell.length_c   1.000
_cell.angle_alpha   90.00
_cell.angle_beta   90.00
_cell.angle_gamma   90.00
#
_symmetry.space_group_name_H-M   'P 1'
#
loop_
_entity.id
_entity.type
_entity.pdbx_description
1 polymer ?
#
loop_
_entity_poly.entity_id
_entity_poly.type
_entity_poly.pdbx_seq_one_letter_code
_entity_poly.pdbx_strand_id
1 'polypeptide(L)'
;MERLVDDHAVRTTVFVQGIPMSTPHTRPVYVTRWASRPELIPGNRPLFGTVRMHASFPAMLALRLGDAGHDVVGLAAHVPHYLAPGDYPDAALAVIEQLQRTSDVALPTSPLELVRSAVRAEIDEQVASSEETREMVAELEHQYDRFMTENRLEAAAPEPADLPSADEIAAEAEKFLRSLDRPAGDGEPPHNDGEPPHNGEEPPQGE
;
A
#
# COMPACT_ATOMS: atom_id res chain seq x y z
N MET A 1 -18.43 -17.33 -24.73
CA MET A 1 -17.44 -16.29 -24.39
C MET A 1 -16.05 -16.76 -24.77
N GLU A 2 -15.61 -17.95 -24.35
CA GLU A 2 -14.36 -18.59 -24.79
C GLU A 2 -14.16 -18.53 -26.31
N ARG A 3 -15.13 -19.01 -27.10
CA ARG A 3 -15.11 -18.86 -28.56
C ARG A 3 -14.89 -17.42 -29.05
N LEU A 4 -15.43 -16.41 -28.36
CA LEU A 4 -15.24 -15.00 -28.75
C LEU A 4 -13.81 -14.52 -28.43
N VAL A 5 -13.22 -15.02 -27.34
CA VAL A 5 -11.81 -14.78 -27.01
C VAL A 5 -10.91 -15.42 -28.07
N ASP A 6 -11.21 -16.66 -28.47
CA ASP A 6 -10.46 -17.40 -29.50
C ASP A 6 -10.60 -16.79 -30.90
N ASP A 7 -11.84 -16.61 -31.36
CA ASP A 7 -12.15 -16.12 -32.71
C ASP A 7 -11.54 -14.73 -32.96
N HIS A 8 -11.31 -13.94 -31.91
CA HIS A 8 -10.71 -12.60 -31.97
C HIS A 8 -9.26 -12.53 -31.46
N ALA A 9 -8.64 -13.67 -31.12
CA ALA A 9 -7.28 -13.75 -30.58
C ALA A 9 -7.04 -12.76 -29.42
N VAL A 10 -8.00 -12.68 -28.49
CA VAL A 10 -7.93 -11.77 -27.34
C VAL A 10 -6.77 -12.21 -26.44
N ARG A 11 -5.74 -11.37 -26.35
CA ARG A 11 -4.55 -11.64 -25.54
C ARG A 11 -4.83 -11.64 -24.04
N THR A 12 -5.67 -10.75 -23.56
CA THR A 12 -5.95 -10.59 -22.12
C THR A 12 -7.36 -10.08 -21.91
N THR A 13 -8.09 -10.71 -21.00
CA THR A 13 -9.41 -10.26 -20.54
C THR A 13 -9.25 -9.56 -19.19
N VAL A 14 -9.65 -8.29 -19.08
CA VAL A 14 -9.57 -7.54 -17.82
C VAL A 14 -10.97 -7.28 -17.27
N PHE A 15 -11.23 -7.76 -16.06
CA PHE A 15 -12.43 -7.45 -15.30
C PHE A 15 -12.19 -6.20 -14.45
N VAL A 16 -13.13 -5.25 -14.51
CA VAL A 16 -13.07 -4.00 -13.76
C VAL A 16 -14.34 -3.87 -12.93
N GLN A 17 -14.20 -3.58 -11.63
CA GLN A 17 -15.34 -3.39 -10.72
C GLN A 17 -15.00 -2.44 -9.57
N GLY A 18 -16.02 -1.85 -8.97
CA GLY A 18 -15.95 -1.21 -7.66
C GLY A 18 -16.56 -2.12 -6.60
N ILE A 19 -15.92 -2.23 -5.45
CA ILE A 19 -16.41 -3.01 -4.30
C ILE A 19 -16.59 -2.08 -3.09
N PRO A 20 -17.77 -2.08 -2.44
CA PRO A 20 -17.98 -1.34 -1.21
C PRO A 20 -17.05 -1.85 -0.10
N MET A 21 -16.29 -0.95 0.50
CA MET A 21 -15.31 -1.25 1.54
C MET A 21 -15.37 -0.22 2.67
N SER A 22 -14.80 -0.58 3.82
CA SER A 22 -14.61 0.33 4.95
C SER A 22 -13.38 1.20 4.70
N THR A 23 -13.49 2.13 3.75
CA THR A 23 -12.43 3.09 3.38
C THR A 23 -12.97 4.51 3.42
N PRO A 24 -12.14 5.52 3.77
CA PRO A 24 -12.55 6.91 3.69
C PRO A 24 -12.36 7.43 2.25
N HIS A 25 -13.21 8.37 1.82
CA HIS A 25 -13.00 9.06 0.56
C HIS A 25 -11.73 9.91 0.62
N THR A 26 -11.32 10.44 1.77
CA THR A 26 -10.14 11.32 2.02
C THR A 26 -8.77 10.64 1.94
N ARG A 27 -8.71 9.40 1.46
CA ARG A 27 -7.46 8.68 1.19
C ARG A 27 -7.43 8.14 -0.24
N PRO A 28 -6.24 7.84 -0.79
CA PRO A 28 -6.13 7.25 -2.11
C PRO A 28 -6.93 5.95 -2.24
N VAL A 29 -7.65 5.81 -3.34
CA VAL A 29 -8.41 4.59 -3.63
C VAL A 29 -7.46 3.43 -3.85
N TYR A 30 -7.60 2.39 -3.02
CA TYR A 30 -6.87 1.15 -3.21
C TYR A 30 -7.53 0.29 -4.27
N VAL A 31 -6.72 -0.39 -5.11
CA VAL A 31 -7.21 -1.33 -6.12
C VAL A 31 -6.64 -2.72 -5.82
N THR A 32 -7.51 -3.64 -5.42
CA THR A 32 -7.13 -5.06 -5.32
C THR A 32 -7.01 -5.64 -6.72
N ARG A 33 -5.91 -6.35 -6.97
CA ARG A 33 -5.65 -7.05 -8.22
C ARG A 33 -5.62 -8.55 -7.97
N TRP A 34 -6.19 -9.29 -8.91
CA TRP A 34 -6.14 -10.75 -8.98
C TRP A 34 -5.99 -11.18 -10.43
N ALA A 35 -5.53 -12.40 -10.67
CA ALA A 35 -5.29 -12.90 -12.02
C ALA A 35 -5.50 -14.42 -12.09
N SER A 36 -5.71 -14.95 -13.30
CA SER A 36 -5.76 -16.40 -13.54
C SER A 36 -4.42 -17.09 -13.24
N ARG A 37 -3.31 -16.35 -13.38
CA ARG A 37 -1.96 -16.79 -13.01
C ARG A 37 -1.12 -15.64 -12.43
N PRO A 38 -0.24 -15.88 -11.44
CA PRO A 38 0.47 -14.83 -10.72
C PRO A 38 1.35 -13.93 -11.60
N GLU A 39 1.87 -14.46 -12.70
CA GLU A 39 2.82 -13.78 -13.60
C GLU A 39 2.19 -12.59 -14.33
N LEU A 40 0.86 -12.53 -14.41
CA LEU A 40 0.13 -11.42 -15.05
C LEU A 40 0.11 -10.15 -14.19
N ILE A 41 0.43 -10.26 -12.90
CA ILE A 41 0.42 -9.14 -11.95
C ILE A 41 1.68 -9.17 -11.09
N PRO A 42 2.87 -8.94 -11.69
CA PRO A 42 4.13 -9.01 -10.96
C PRO A 42 4.17 -7.99 -9.81
N GLY A 43 4.74 -8.39 -8.67
CA GLY A 43 4.81 -7.56 -7.47
C GLY A 43 3.47 -7.34 -6.76
N ASN A 44 2.42 -8.09 -7.13
CA ASN A 44 1.14 -8.01 -6.42
C ASN A 44 1.25 -8.58 -5.01
N ARG A 45 1.01 -7.75 -4.02
CA ARG A 45 0.84 -8.15 -2.61
C ARG A 45 -0.64 -8.13 -2.28
N PRO A 46 -1.31 -9.30 -2.21
CA PRO A 46 -2.74 -9.34 -1.94
C PRO A 46 -3.01 -8.90 -0.50
N LEU A 47 -3.93 -7.94 -0.32
CA LEU A 47 -4.35 -7.47 1.01
C LEU A 47 -5.12 -8.53 1.81
N PHE A 48 -5.64 -9.53 1.10
CA PHE A 48 -6.46 -10.58 1.67
C PHE A 48 -5.84 -11.92 1.32
N GLY A 49 -5.93 -12.87 2.24
CA GLY A 49 -5.67 -14.28 1.94
C GLY A 49 -6.82 -14.89 1.15
N THR A 50 -7.17 -16.14 1.46
CA THR A 50 -8.32 -16.80 0.83
C THR A 50 -9.63 -16.26 1.38
N VAL A 51 -10.46 -15.66 0.50
CA VAL A 51 -11.79 -15.15 0.84
C VAL A 51 -12.86 -15.99 0.13
N ARG A 52 -13.96 -16.29 0.83
CA ARG A 52 -15.15 -16.88 0.21
C ARG A 52 -16.17 -15.78 -0.08
N MET A 53 -16.68 -15.75 -1.32
CA MET A 53 -17.68 -14.79 -1.77
C MET A 53 -18.78 -15.49 -2.53
N HIS A 54 -19.94 -14.84 -2.63
CA HIS A 54 -21.03 -15.32 -3.47
C HIS A 54 -20.58 -15.40 -4.93
N ALA A 55 -21.00 -16.46 -5.61
CA ALA A 55 -20.74 -16.60 -7.03
C ALA A 55 -21.43 -15.47 -7.80
N SER A 56 -20.67 -14.80 -8.66
CA SER A 56 -21.17 -13.80 -9.59
C SER A 56 -20.85 -14.23 -11.01
N PHE A 57 -21.60 -13.73 -11.99
CA PHE A 57 -21.32 -14.01 -13.39
C PHE A 57 -19.87 -13.61 -13.79
N PRO A 58 -19.37 -12.40 -13.45
CA PRO A 58 -17.98 -12.03 -13.73
C PRO A 58 -16.94 -12.97 -13.10
N ALA A 59 -17.15 -13.38 -11.83
CA ALA A 59 -16.22 -14.28 -11.15
C ALA A 59 -16.22 -15.68 -11.78
N MET A 60 -17.40 -16.22 -12.10
CA MET A 60 -17.51 -17.51 -12.78
C MET A 60 -16.90 -17.46 -14.18
N LEU A 61 -17.09 -16.37 -14.91
CA LEU A 61 -16.51 -16.21 -16.25
C LEU A 61 -14.99 -16.11 -16.18
N ALA A 62 -14.45 -15.34 -15.23
CA ALA A 62 -13.02 -15.24 -14.99
C ALA A 62 -12.39 -16.61 -14.66
N LEU A 63 -13.05 -17.38 -13.79
CA LEU A 63 -12.63 -18.75 -13.47
C LEU A 63 -12.60 -19.64 -14.71
N ARG A 64 -13.69 -19.65 -15.51
CA ARG A 64 -13.77 -20.48 -16.71
C ARG A 64 -12.74 -20.11 -17.77
N LEU A 65 -12.50 -18.82 -18.00
CA LEU A 65 -11.45 -18.36 -18.91
C LEU A 65 -10.06 -18.74 -18.40
N GLY A 66 -9.82 -18.63 -17.10
CA GLY A 66 -8.57 -19.07 -16.48
C GLY A 66 -8.34 -20.57 -16.60
N ASP A 67 -9.37 -21.39 -16.33
CA ASP A 67 -9.33 -22.86 -16.47
C ASP A 67 -9.04 -23.28 -17.93
N ALA A 68 -9.51 -22.51 -18.90
CA ALA A 68 -9.24 -22.71 -20.33
C ALA A 68 -7.85 -22.21 -20.77
N GLY A 69 -7.05 -21.65 -19.86
CA GLY A 69 -5.70 -21.18 -20.13
C GLY A 69 -5.60 -19.75 -20.67
N HIS A 70 -6.70 -18.98 -20.64
CA HIS A 70 -6.67 -17.58 -21.04
C HIS A 70 -6.11 -16.66 -19.94
N ASP A 71 -5.47 -15.58 -20.38
CA ASP A 71 -5.01 -14.53 -19.49
C ASP A 71 -6.19 -13.69 -19.01
N VAL A 72 -6.42 -13.75 -17.71
CA VAL A 72 -7.46 -12.99 -17.03
C VAL A 72 -6.82 -12.18 -15.91
N VAL A 73 -7.14 -10.89 -15.89
CA VAL A 73 -6.81 -9.99 -14.77
C VAL A 73 -8.10 -9.41 -14.24
N GLY A 74 -8.18 -9.20 -12.94
CA GLY A 74 -9.25 -8.45 -12.32
C GLY A 74 -8.73 -7.30 -11.47
N LEU A 75 -9.42 -6.18 -11.57
CA LEU A 75 -9.15 -4.92 -10.87
C LEU A 75 -10.41 -4.53 -10.10
N ALA A 76 -10.29 -4.44 -8.78
CA ALA A 76 -11.40 -4.08 -7.89
C ALA A 76 -11.02 -2.84 -7.07
N ALA A 77 -11.62 -1.69 -7.38
CA ALA A 77 -11.45 -0.47 -6.60
C ALA A 77 -12.26 -0.52 -5.30
N HIS A 78 -11.63 -0.12 -4.20
CA HIS A 78 -12.25 -0.05 -2.88
C HIS A 78 -13.02 1.27 -2.77
N VAL A 79 -14.34 1.20 -2.94
CA VAL A 79 -15.23 2.34 -2.87
C VAL A 79 -15.72 2.50 -1.42
N PRO A 80 -15.65 3.69 -0.81
CA PRO A 80 -16.26 3.92 0.49
C PRO A 80 -17.72 3.45 0.49
N HIS A 81 -18.09 2.57 1.41
CA HIS A 81 -19.40 1.91 1.39
C HIS A 81 -20.58 2.90 1.43
N TYR A 82 -20.42 4.06 2.08
CA TYR A 82 -21.42 5.13 2.10
C TYR A 82 -21.55 5.89 0.77
N LEU A 83 -20.62 5.71 -0.17
CA LEU A 83 -20.67 6.28 -1.52
C LEU A 83 -21.06 5.26 -2.59
N ALA A 84 -21.23 3.97 -2.23
CA ALA A 84 -21.49 2.90 -3.20
C ALA A 84 -22.69 3.11 -4.14
N PRO A 85 -23.79 3.78 -3.74
CA PRO A 85 -24.91 4.04 -4.64
C PRO A 85 -24.68 5.15 -5.67
N GLY A 86 -23.67 6.00 -5.47
CA GLY A 86 -23.44 7.21 -6.26
C GLY A 86 -22.25 7.12 -7.21
N ASP A 87 -22.05 8.18 -7.99
CA ASP A 87 -20.87 8.32 -8.85
C ASP A 87 -19.64 8.66 -8.00
N TYR A 88 -18.56 7.89 -8.19
CA TYR A 88 -17.28 8.13 -7.49
C TYR A 88 -16.10 8.12 -8.48
N PRO A 89 -15.80 9.27 -9.13
CA PRO A 89 -14.77 9.36 -10.18
C PRO A 89 -13.38 8.93 -9.73
N ASP A 90 -13.02 9.15 -8.46
CA ASP A 90 -11.74 8.71 -7.88
C ASP A 90 -11.53 7.19 -8.06
N ALA A 91 -12.58 6.38 -7.91
CA ALA A 91 -12.47 4.93 -8.14
C ALA A 91 -12.31 4.56 -9.61
N ALA A 92 -13.02 5.24 -10.51
CA ALA A 92 -12.87 5.01 -11.95
C ALA A 92 -11.45 5.37 -12.42
N LEU A 93 -10.92 6.51 -11.98
CA LEU A 93 -9.55 6.96 -12.27
C LEU A 93 -8.52 5.96 -11.75
N ALA A 94 -8.66 5.48 -10.52
CA ALA A 94 -7.75 4.50 -9.93
C ALA A 94 -7.73 3.18 -10.71
N VAL A 95 -8.88 2.67 -11.16
CA VAL A 95 -8.90 1.45 -11.98
C VAL A 95 -8.35 1.70 -13.37
N ILE A 96 -8.64 2.84 -14.00
CA ILE A 96 -8.06 3.18 -15.32
C ILE A 96 -6.55 3.21 -15.22
N GLU A 97 -5.98 3.83 -14.19
CA GLU A 97 -4.53 3.86 -13.97
C GLU A 97 -3.93 2.43 -13.87
N GLN A 98 -4.58 1.52 -13.15
CA GLN A 98 -4.14 0.11 -13.08
C GLN A 98 -4.34 -0.65 -14.39
N LEU A 99 -5.42 -0.36 -15.12
CA LEU A 99 -5.69 -0.95 -16.42
C LEU A 99 -4.64 -0.54 -17.45
N GLN A 100 -4.27 0.74 -17.48
CA GLN A 100 -3.20 1.26 -18.34
C GLN A 100 -1.86 0.54 -18.05
N ARG A 101 -1.52 0.36 -16.76
CA ARG A 101 -0.32 -0.39 -16.33
C ARG A 101 -0.34 -1.87 -16.74
N THR A 102 -1.52 -2.50 -16.77
CA THR A 102 -1.65 -3.95 -17.03
C THR A 102 -1.81 -4.28 -18.52
N SER A 103 -2.41 -3.37 -19.29
CA SER A 103 -2.81 -3.65 -20.68
C SER A 103 -2.00 -2.91 -21.74
N ASP A 104 -1.09 -2.00 -21.34
CA ASP A 104 -0.33 -1.11 -22.23
C ASP A 104 -1.21 -0.22 -23.13
N VAL A 105 -2.48 -0.05 -22.72
CA VAL A 105 -3.45 0.82 -23.39
C VAL A 105 -3.42 2.19 -22.74
N ALA A 106 -3.36 3.26 -23.52
CA ALA A 106 -3.55 4.62 -23.05
C ALA A 106 -5.04 5.01 -23.16
N LEU A 107 -5.68 5.25 -22.02
CA LEU A 107 -7.08 5.67 -21.93
C LEU A 107 -7.19 7.14 -21.51
N PRO A 108 -7.98 7.99 -22.19
CA PRO A 108 -8.14 9.38 -21.81
C PRO A 108 -8.94 9.51 -20.50
N THR A 109 -8.38 10.22 -19.51
CA THR A 109 -9.01 10.46 -18.19
C THR A 109 -9.53 11.87 -17.99
N SER A 110 -9.25 12.81 -18.91
CA SER A 110 -9.58 14.23 -18.74
C SER A 110 -11.05 14.52 -18.38
N PRO A 111 -12.07 13.85 -18.98
CA PRO A 111 -13.46 14.08 -18.59
C PRO A 111 -13.76 13.68 -17.15
N LEU A 112 -13.14 12.60 -16.65
CA LEU A 112 -13.30 12.15 -15.26
C LEU A 112 -12.61 13.12 -14.29
N GLU A 113 -11.41 13.59 -14.63
CA GLU A 113 -10.68 14.59 -13.83
C GLU A 113 -11.46 15.91 -13.72
N LEU A 114 -12.16 16.32 -14.78
CA LEU A 114 -12.95 17.54 -14.79
C LEU A 114 -14.13 17.50 -13.79
N VAL A 115 -14.80 16.34 -13.69
CA VAL A 115 -15.94 16.16 -12.78
C VAL A 115 -15.52 15.76 -11.36
N ARG A 116 -14.31 15.21 -11.21
CA ARG A 116 -13.77 14.71 -9.94
C ARG A 116 -13.85 15.74 -8.82
N SER A 117 -13.39 16.96 -9.04
CA SER A 117 -13.37 18.01 -8.02
C SER A 117 -14.76 18.45 -7.58
N ALA A 118 -15.72 18.48 -8.51
CA ALA A 118 -17.11 18.83 -8.21
C ALA A 118 -17.78 17.75 -7.34
N VAL A 119 -17.66 16.48 -7.74
CA VAL A 119 -18.17 15.34 -6.94
C VAL A 119 -17.51 15.30 -5.57
N ARG A 120 -16.21 15.60 -5.52
CA ARG A 120 -15.47 15.67 -4.26
C ARG A 120 -16.01 16.71 -3.30
N ALA A 121 -16.22 17.92 -3.79
CA ALA A 121 -16.76 19.01 -2.97
C ALA A 121 -18.15 18.70 -2.45
N GLU A 122 -19.01 18.06 -3.27
CA GLU A 122 -20.34 17.63 -2.84
C GLU A 122 -20.28 16.57 -1.72
N ILE A 123 -19.40 15.57 -1.86
CA ILE A 123 -19.19 14.57 -0.81
C ILE A 123 -18.70 15.24 0.49
N ASP A 124 -17.71 16.12 0.39
CA ASP A 124 -17.13 16.80 1.55
C ASP A 124 -18.21 17.67 2.26
N GLU A 125 -19.07 18.35 1.51
CA GLU A 125 -20.21 19.13 2.05
C GLU A 125 -21.23 18.22 2.78
N GLN A 126 -21.60 17.10 2.16
CA GLN A 126 -22.52 16.12 2.75
C GLN A 126 -21.97 15.55 4.05
N VAL A 127 -20.69 15.18 4.08
CA VAL A 127 -20.02 14.69 5.29
C VAL A 127 -19.94 15.78 6.36
N ALA A 128 -19.62 17.02 5.97
CA ALA A 128 -19.55 18.15 6.90
C ALA A 128 -20.90 18.48 7.55
N SER A 129 -22.02 18.18 6.88
CA SER A 129 -23.37 18.44 7.38
C SER A 129 -23.81 17.54 8.55
N SER A 130 -23.08 16.46 8.83
CA SER A 130 -23.41 15.46 9.85
C SER A 130 -22.21 15.16 10.74
N GLU A 131 -22.32 15.48 12.04
CA GLU A 131 -21.27 15.16 13.02
C GLU A 131 -20.97 13.66 13.05
N GLU A 132 -22.00 12.83 13.09
CA GLU A 132 -21.89 11.37 13.09
C GLU A 132 -21.14 10.86 11.86
N THR A 133 -21.43 11.40 10.68
CA THR A 133 -20.75 11.01 9.44
C THR A 133 -19.29 11.46 9.45
N ARG A 134 -19.01 12.64 10.02
CA ARG A 134 -17.64 13.15 10.16
C ARG A 134 -16.81 12.28 11.11
N GLU A 135 -17.36 11.91 12.26
CA GLU A 135 -16.71 11.00 13.21
C GLU A 135 -16.46 9.62 12.58
N MET A 136 -17.44 9.07 11.86
CA MET A 136 -17.27 7.82 11.11
C MET A 136 -16.13 7.92 10.09
N VAL A 137 -16.06 9.00 9.31
CA VAL A 137 -14.99 9.19 8.32
C VAL A 137 -13.63 9.30 9.01
N ALA A 138 -13.53 10.04 10.11
CA ALA A 138 -12.28 10.17 10.87
C ALA A 138 -11.79 8.82 11.42
N GLU A 139 -12.70 7.96 11.88
CA GLU A 139 -12.35 6.60 12.30
C GLU A 139 -11.87 5.75 11.11
N LEU A 140 -12.53 5.83 9.95
CA LEU A 140 -12.09 5.15 8.73
C LEU A 140 -10.71 5.62 8.26
N GLU A 141 -10.39 6.91 8.41
CA GLU A 141 -9.05 7.45 8.16
C GLU A 141 -8.01 6.84 9.10
N HIS A 142 -8.31 6.78 10.40
CA HIS A 142 -7.41 6.19 11.37
C HIS A 142 -7.14 4.70 11.07
N GLN A 143 -8.18 3.94 10.73
CA GLN A 143 -8.05 2.53 10.33
C GLN A 143 -7.23 2.36 9.06
N TYR A 144 -7.47 3.19 8.04
CA TYR A 144 -6.71 3.17 6.79
C TYR A 144 -5.23 3.45 7.04
N ASP A 145 -4.92 4.53 7.77
CA ASP A 145 -3.54 4.96 8.00
C ASP A 145 -2.75 3.92 8.81
N ARG A 146 -3.39 3.29 9.80
CA ARG A 146 -2.82 2.16 10.54
C ARG A 146 -2.53 0.97 9.63
N PHE A 147 -3.52 0.53 8.85
CA PHE A 147 -3.39 -0.59 7.93
C PHE A 147 -2.30 -0.36 6.88
N MET A 148 -2.20 0.84 6.31
CA MET A 148 -1.16 1.18 5.35
C MET A 148 0.22 1.23 5.98
N THR A 149 0.32 1.68 7.23
CA THR A 149 1.59 1.68 7.97
C THR A 149 2.05 0.24 8.24
N GLU A 150 1.16 -0.62 8.73
CA GLU A 150 1.44 -2.04 9.00
C GLU A 150 1.86 -2.77 7.72
N ASN A 151 1.09 -2.64 6.63
CA ASN A 151 1.45 -3.27 5.34
C ASN A 151 2.75 -2.74 4.75
N ARG A 152 3.05 -1.45 4.91
CA ARG A 152 4.33 -0.89 4.44
C ARG A 152 5.50 -1.47 5.23
N LEU A 153 5.34 -1.69 6.54
CA LEU A 153 6.34 -2.33 7.38
C LEU A 153 6.54 -3.80 6.97
N GLU A 154 5.46 -4.55 6.73
CA GLU A 154 5.54 -5.92 6.20
C GLU A 154 6.20 -5.98 4.82
N ALA A 155 5.90 -5.02 3.94
CA ALA A 155 6.52 -4.94 2.61
C ALA A 155 8.00 -4.59 2.64
N ALA A 156 8.46 -3.91 3.70
CA ALA A 156 9.86 -3.59 3.93
C ALA A 156 10.61 -4.67 4.73
N ALA A 157 9.90 -5.68 5.26
CA ALA A 157 10.52 -6.79 5.97
C ALA A 157 11.34 -7.65 4.99
N PRO A 158 12.51 -8.18 5.40
CA PRO A 158 13.28 -9.10 4.57
C PRO A 158 12.44 -10.33 4.25
N GLU A 159 12.52 -10.81 3.01
CA GLU A 159 11.92 -12.10 2.67
C GLU A 159 12.61 -13.21 3.50
N PRO A 160 11.94 -14.33 3.79
CA PRO A 160 12.51 -15.38 4.64
C PRO A 160 13.86 -15.94 4.14
N ALA A 161 14.13 -15.83 2.84
CA ALA A 161 15.39 -16.22 2.22
C ALA A 161 16.54 -15.23 2.48
N ASP A 162 16.23 -13.98 2.85
CA ASP A 162 17.18 -12.92 3.18
C ASP A 162 17.37 -12.75 4.70
N LEU A 163 16.61 -13.51 5.51
CA LEU A 163 16.81 -13.55 6.96
C LEU A 163 18.05 -14.40 7.28
N PRO A 164 18.97 -13.91 8.14
CA PRO A 164 20.08 -14.72 8.59
C PRO A 164 19.57 -15.97 9.30
N SER A 165 20.26 -17.08 9.07
CA SER A 165 19.97 -18.36 9.70
C SER A 165 20.13 -18.29 11.21
N ALA A 166 19.47 -19.20 11.94
CA ALA A 166 19.58 -19.28 13.40
C ALA A 166 21.04 -19.40 13.88
N ASP A 167 21.88 -20.10 13.10
CA ASP A 167 23.31 -20.27 13.41
C ASP A 167 24.10 -18.97 13.22
N GLU A 168 23.78 -18.16 12.21
CA GLU A 168 24.39 -16.84 11.99
C GLU A 168 23.99 -15.86 13.11
N ILE A 169 22.72 -15.90 13.54
CA ILE A 169 22.23 -15.10 14.67
C ILE A 169 22.94 -15.53 15.97
N ALA A 170 23.11 -16.84 16.19
CA ALA A 170 23.83 -17.36 17.35
C ALA A 170 25.31 -16.94 17.35
N ALA A 171 25.97 -16.99 16.20
CA ALA A 171 27.37 -16.61 16.07
C ALA A 171 27.62 -15.12 16.36
N GLU A 172 26.76 -14.22 15.86
CA GLU A 172 26.86 -12.79 16.18
C GLU A 172 26.47 -12.49 17.63
N ALA A 173 25.51 -13.22 18.21
CA ALA A 173 25.19 -13.12 19.64
C ALA A 173 26.37 -13.53 20.52
N GLU A 174 27.05 -14.65 20.22
CA GLU A 174 28.25 -15.08 20.95
C GLU A 174 29.42 -14.10 20.79
N LYS A 175 29.58 -13.51 19.60
CA LYS A 175 30.60 -12.49 19.35
C LYS A 175 30.33 -11.22 20.15
N PHE A 176 29.07 -10.80 20.26
CA PHE A 176 28.66 -9.69 21.12
C PHE A 176 28.90 -10.00 22.61
N LEU A 177 28.52 -11.19 23.08
CA LEU A 177 28.76 -11.59 24.48
C LEU A 177 30.26 -11.63 24.82
N ARG A 178 31.10 -12.15 23.91
CA ARG A 178 32.57 -12.10 24.06
C ARG A 178 33.12 -10.68 24.09
N SER A 179 32.45 -9.72 23.45
CA SER A 179 32.85 -8.31 23.48
C SER A 179 32.54 -7.64 24.83
N LEU A 180 31.53 -8.14 25.57
CA LEU A 180 31.20 -7.69 26.92
C LEU A 180 32.10 -8.33 27.99
N ASP A 181 32.54 -9.57 27.77
CA ASP A 181 33.42 -10.32 28.67
C ASP A 181 34.90 -9.92 28.58
N ARG A 182 35.27 -8.99 27.69
CA ARG A 182 36.61 -8.42 27.69
C ARG A 182 36.70 -7.44 28.87
N PRO A 183 37.53 -7.71 29.90
CA PRO A 183 37.77 -6.71 30.92
C PRO A 183 38.35 -5.48 30.23
N ALA A 184 38.02 -4.29 30.74
CA ALA A 184 38.78 -3.08 30.45
C ALA A 184 40.24 -3.35 30.86
N GLY A 185 41.04 -3.86 29.92
CA GLY A 185 42.45 -4.15 30.11
C GLY A 185 43.23 -2.87 29.92
N ASP A 186 43.53 -2.22 31.04
CA ASP A 186 44.84 -1.68 31.41
C ASP A 186 45.73 -1.30 30.22
N GLY A 187 45.58 -0.05 29.77
CA GLY A 187 46.42 0.55 28.73
C GLY A 187 46.53 2.06 28.95
N GLU A 188 47.33 2.41 29.97
CA GLU A 188 48.09 3.66 30.14
C GLU A 188 47.31 5.00 30.12
N PRO A 189 47.25 5.76 31.25
CA PRO A 189 46.63 7.07 31.23
C PRO A 189 47.48 8.02 30.36
N PRO A 190 46.87 8.89 29.53
CA PRO A 190 47.63 9.88 28.77
C PRO A 190 48.40 10.78 29.74
N HIS A 191 49.71 10.86 29.51
CA HIS A 191 50.62 11.78 30.18
C HIS A 191 50.10 13.22 29.96
N ASN A 192 49.64 13.84 31.03
CA ASN A 192 49.23 15.23 31.07
C ASN A 192 50.49 16.09 31.29
N ASP A 193 51.06 16.59 30.20
CA ASP A 193 52.07 17.65 30.27
C ASP A 193 51.33 18.98 30.06
N GLY A 194 51.46 19.88 31.04
CA GLY A 194 50.85 21.23 31.08
C GLY A 194 51.15 22.07 29.83
N GLU A 195 50.42 23.15 29.54
CA GLU A 195 50.12 24.32 30.38
C GLU A 195 49.12 25.22 29.59
N PRO A 196 48.30 26.09 30.24
CA PRO A 196 47.13 26.73 29.60
C PRO A 196 47.47 28.12 29.02
N PRO A 197 46.63 28.66 28.12
CA PRO A 197 46.53 30.11 27.98
C PRO A 197 45.31 30.65 28.74
N HIS A 198 45.64 31.49 29.72
CA HIS A 198 44.82 32.53 30.31
C HIS A 198 44.27 33.51 29.26
N ASN A 199 42.98 33.85 29.38
CA ASN A 199 42.36 35.20 29.40
C ASN A 199 40.86 35.03 29.09
N GLY A 200 39.91 35.43 29.96
CA GLY A 200 39.62 36.83 30.33
C GLY A 200 38.97 37.50 29.12
N GLU A 201 37.70 37.90 29.07
CA GLU A 201 36.78 38.47 30.06
C GLU A 201 35.32 38.23 29.62
N GLU A 202 34.40 38.23 30.58
CA GLU A 202 32.95 38.34 30.41
C GLU A 202 32.50 39.67 31.10
N PRO A 203 31.24 40.11 30.97
CA PRO A 203 30.58 40.84 29.88
C PRO A 203 30.30 42.32 30.32
N PRO A 204 29.27 43.03 29.77
CA PRO A 204 27.99 42.95 30.48
C PRO A 204 26.73 43.00 29.61
N GLN A 205 25.64 42.62 30.27
CA GLN A 205 24.24 42.63 29.89
C GLN A 205 23.63 44.04 29.92
N GLY A 206 22.53 44.24 29.19
CA GLY A 206 21.57 45.37 29.26
C GLY A 206 20.93 45.58 27.89
N GLU A 207 19.62 45.70 27.67
CA GLU A 207 18.39 45.77 28.49
C GLU A 207 17.25 45.06 27.72
#